data_AF-A0A183UW30-F1
#
_entry.id   AF-A0A183UW30-F1
#
_cell.length_a   1.000
_cell.length_b   1.000
_cell.length_c   1.000
_cell.angle_alpha   90.00
_cell.angle_beta   90.00
_cell.angle_gamma   90.00
#
_symmetry.space_group_name_H-M   'P 1'
#
loop_
_entity.id
_entity.type
_entity.pdbx_description
1 polymer ?
#
loop_
_entity_poly.entity_id
_entity_poly.type
_entity_poly.pdbx_seq_one_letter_code
_entity_poly.pdbx_strand_id
1 'polypeptide(L)'
;MGTKESLVLFQVRYAPNDGGQPFVLDPQSEANLECPRVGCDWLCTLIFNLAQRPRDFSFDVRAKVAGIWNKWVPVARRPWNLMERVCSINPPPFFVENIGKTDFMREIDIDSTETFDKNAWLALIKF
;
A
#
# COMPACT_ATOMS: atom_id res chain seq x y z
N MET A 1 -24.47 -25.02 4.60
CA MET A 1 -23.83 -24.47 3.39
C MET A 1 -23.10 -23.21 3.79
N GLY A 2 -21.81 -23.31 4.13
CA GLY A 2 -20.98 -22.13 4.37
C GLY A 2 -20.55 -21.55 3.03
N THR A 3 -20.90 -20.31 2.74
CA THR A 3 -20.34 -19.57 1.62
C THR A 3 -18.82 -19.51 1.82
N LYS A 4 -18.06 -20.23 0.98
CA LYS A 4 -16.62 -19.97 0.85
C LYS A 4 -16.49 -18.53 0.36
N GLU A 5 -16.15 -17.61 1.25
CA GLU A 5 -15.72 -16.28 0.84
C GLU A 5 -14.58 -16.46 -0.16
N SER A 6 -14.80 -16.03 -1.39
CA SER A 6 -13.77 -16.09 -2.41
C SER A 6 -12.71 -15.06 -2.04
N LEU A 7 -11.48 -15.52 -1.79
CA LEU A 7 -10.34 -14.65 -1.53
C LEU A 7 -10.20 -13.62 -2.66
N VAL A 8 -10.37 -12.34 -2.32
CA VAL A 8 -10.10 -11.23 -3.22
C VAL A 8 -8.61 -10.90 -3.15
N LEU A 9 -7.96 -10.79 -4.31
CA LEU A 9 -6.57 -10.36 -4.40
C LEU A 9 -6.47 -9.06 -5.19
N PHE A 10 -5.61 -8.15 -4.79
CA PHE A 10 -5.33 -6.91 -5.50
C PHE A 10 -3.94 -6.99 -6.09
N GLN A 11 -3.74 -6.34 -7.23
CA GLN A 11 -2.44 -6.22 -7.85
C GLN A 11 -2.25 -4.81 -8.39
N VAL A 12 -1.04 -4.29 -8.22
CA VAL A 12 -0.65 -2.98 -8.74
C VAL A 12 0.43 -3.16 -9.79
N ARG A 13 0.36 -2.33 -10.83
CA ARG A 13 1.46 -2.12 -11.77
C ARG A 13 1.76 -0.64 -11.87
N TYR A 14 2.98 -0.32 -12.25
CA TYR A 14 3.37 1.05 -12.58
C TYR A 14 4.30 1.07 -13.79
N ALA A 15 4.22 2.13 -14.59
CA ALA A 15 5.03 2.27 -15.79
C ALA A 15 5.59 3.69 -15.90
N PRO A 16 6.85 3.86 -16.34
CA PRO A 16 7.39 5.17 -16.72
C PRO A 16 6.49 5.86 -17.75
N ASN A 17 6.24 7.15 -17.58
CA ASN A 17 5.39 7.93 -18.48
C ASN A 17 6.03 8.16 -19.86
N ASP A 18 7.34 7.92 -20.00
CA ASP A 18 8.10 8.01 -21.25
C ASP A 18 8.00 6.74 -22.13
N GLY A 19 7.15 5.79 -21.75
CA GLY A 19 6.91 4.55 -22.51
C GLY A 19 7.81 3.38 -22.11
N GLY A 20 8.53 3.47 -21.00
CA GLY A 20 9.27 2.35 -20.41
C GLY A 20 8.38 1.15 -20.06
N GLN A 21 9.01 -0.01 -19.84
CA GLN A 21 8.27 -1.23 -19.48
C GLN A 21 7.57 -1.11 -18.11
N PRO A 22 6.35 -1.67 -17.98
CA PRO A 22 5.64 -1.69 -16.72
C PRO A 22 6.27 -2.69 -15.74
N PHE A 23 6.35 -2.28 -14.49
CA PHE A 23 6.63 -3.14 -13.35
C PHE A 23 5.30 -3.65 -12.78
N VAL A 24 5.19 -4.95 -12.55
CA VAL A 24 3.98 -5.58 -11.98
C VAL A 24 4.37 -6.15 -10.62
N LEU A 25 3.69 -5.70 -9.56
CA LEU A 25 3.93 -6.17 -8.20
C LEU A 25 3.20 -7.50 -7.95
N ASP A 26 3.65 -8.23 -6.93
CA ASP A 26 2.99 -9.47 -6.52
C ASP A 26 1.58 -9.19 -5.99
N PRO A 27 0.60 -10.07 -6.29
CA PRO A 27 -0.76 -9.96 -5.74
C PRO A 27 -0.77 -9.96 -4.21
N GLN A 28 -1.63 -9.12 -3.62
CA GLN A 28 -1.81 -8.99 -2.17
C GLN A 28 -3.27 -9.29 -1.79
N SER A 29 -3.49 -9.90 -0.62
CA SER A 29 -4.83 -10.02 -0.02
C SER A 29 -5.27 -8.69 0.60
N GLU A 30 -6.55 -8.55 0.94
CA GLU A 30 -7.04 -7.38 1.68
C GLU A 30 -6.32 -7.19 3.02
N ALA A 31 -6.10 -8.28 3.76
CA ALA A 31 -5.37 -8.26 5.03
C ALA A 31 -3.93 -7.72 4.92
N ASN A 32 -3.29 -7.85 3.74
CA ASN A 32 -1.95 -7.33 3.50
C ASN A 32 -1.95 -5.83 3.11
N LEU A 33 -3.12 -5.23 2.92
CA LEU A 33 -3.30 -3.88 2.41
C LEU A 33 -3.97 -2.95 3.41
N GLU A 34 -4.07 -3.32 4.68
CA GLU A 34 -4.68 -2.45 5.68
C GLU A 34 -3.87 -1.15 5.87
N CYS A 35 -4.56 -0.01 5.81
CA CYS A 35 -3.94 1.28 6.10
C CYS A 35 -3.63 1.41 7.62
N PRO A 36 -2.50 2.00 8.01
CA PRO A 36 -2.03 1.99 9.40
C PRO A 36 -2.76 2.93 10.38
N ARG A 37 -3.86 3.59 10.00
CA ARG A 37 -4.59 4.53 10.89
C ARG A 37 -5.98 4.02 11.25
N VAL A 38 -6.27 4.02 12.56
CA VAL A 38 -7.55 3.62 13.16
C VAL A 38 -8.71 4.42 12.56
N GLY A 39 -9.76 3.74 12.09
CA GLY A 39 -10.99 4.36 11.56
C GLY A 39 -10.99 4.62 10.05
N CYS A 40 -10.07 4.03 9.30
CA CYS A 40 -9.99 4.15 7.85
C CYS A 40 -10.27 2.82 7.16
N ASP A 41 -11.36 2.72 6.40
CA ASP A 41 -11.74 1.51 5.65
C ASP A 41 -11.01 1.38 4.30
N TRP A 42 -9.84 2.01 4.18
CA TRP A 42 -9.11 2.09 2.91
C TRP A 42 -8.08 0.97 2.83
N LEU A 43 -7.85 0.49 1.61
CA LEU A 43 -6.73 -0.37 1.29
C LEU A 43 -5.56 0.47 0.78
N CYS A 44 -4.40 0.31 1.41
CA CYS A 44 -3.17 1.03 1.13
C CYS A 44 -2.07 0.09 0.61
N THR A 45 -1.29 0.59 -0.33
CA THR A 45 0.01 0.00 -0.69
C THR A 45 1.05 1.11 -0.80
N LEU A 46 2.27 0.82 -0.35
CA LEU A 46 3.39 1.76 -0.43
C LEU A 46 4.40 1.28 -1.47
N ILE A 47 4.60 2.08 -2.50
CA ILE A 47 5.67 1.88 -3.48
C ILE A 47 6.74 2.93 -3.21
N PHE A 48 7.95 2.49 -2.88
CA PHE A 48 9.07 3.32 -2.51
C PHE A 48 10.32 2.96 -3.33
N ASN A 49 11.39 3.73 -3.19
CA ASN A 49 12.63 3.57 -3.98
C ASN A 49 12.42 3.62 -5.50
N LEU A 50 11.46 4.42 -5.97
CA LEU A 50 11.28 4.66 -7.41
C LEU A 50 12.54 5.30 -8.01
N ALA A 51 12.92 4.87 -9.21
CA ALA A 51 14.11 5.37 -9.92
C ALA A 51 14.00 6.86 -10.30
N GLN A 52 12.78 7.38 -10.41
CA GLN A 52 12.48 8.79 -10.69
C GLN A 52 11.37 9.28 -9.75
N ARG A 53 10.89 10.52 -9.94
CA ARG A 53 9.86 11.08 -9.05
C ARG A 53 8.56 10.27 -9.26
N PRO A 54 7.72 10.08 -8.23
CA PRO A 54 6.43 9.39 -8.38
C PRO A 54 5.56 9.99 -9.49
N ARG A 55 5.74 11.29 -9.76
CA ARG A 55 5.00 12.00 -10.82
C ARG A 55 5.36 11.56 -12.25
N ASP A 56 6.48 10.87 -12.42
CA ASP A 56 7.01 10.41 -13.69
C ASP A 56 6.51 9.00 -14.05
N PHE A 57 5.66 8.40 -13.20
CA PHE A 57 5.07 7.07 -13.40
C PHE A 57 3.54 7.09 -13.42
N SER A 58 2.95 6.25 -14.26
CA SER A 58 1.53 5.90 -14.18
C SER A 58 1.35 4.67 -13.29
N PHE A 59 0.22 4.59 -12.59
CA PHE A 59 -0.10 3.48 -11.69
C PHE A 59 -1.47 2.94 -12.07
N ASP A 60 -1.61 1.62 -12.15
CA ASP A 60 -2.89 0.95 -12.34
C ASP A 60 -3.08 -0.14 -11.28
N VAL A 61 -4.34 -0.38 -10.93
CA VAL A 61 -4.75 -1.44 -10.01
C VAL A 61 -5.73 -2.40 -10.72
N ARG A 62 -5.71 -3.67 -10.32
CA ARG A 62 -6.76 -4.64 -10.65
C ARG A 62 -7.05 -5.54 -9.46
N ALA A 63 -8.20 -6.17 -9.47
CA ALA A 63 -8.58 -7.19 -8.50
C ALA A 63 -8.78 -8.56 -9.16
N LYS A 64 -8.53 -9.63 -8.42
CA LYS A 64 -8.92 -11.01 -8.73
C LYS A 64 -10.08 -11.38 -7.83
N VAL A 65 -11.23 -11.68 -8.40
CA VAL A 65 -12.44 -12.07 -7.67
C VAL A 65 -12.88 -13.44 -8.19
N ALA A 66 -13.15 -14.38 -7.27
CA ALA A 66 -13.50 -15.75 -7.61
C ALA A 66 -12.54 -16.41 -8.64
N GLY A 67 -11.24 -16.10 -8.53
CA GLY A 67 -10.21 -16.66 -9.42
C GLY A 67 -10.02 -15.93 -10.76
N ILE A 68 -10.82 -14.90 -11.06
CA ILE A 68 -10.79 -14.18 -12.34
C ILE A 68 -10.24 -12.77 -12.15
N TRP A 69 -9.31 -12.36 -13.03
CA TRP A 69 -8.75 -11.01 -13.03
C TRP A 69 -9.67 -10.01 -13.73
N ASN A 70 -9.93 -8.90 -13.06
CA ASN A 70 -10.52 -7.71 -13.69
C ASN A 70 -9.49 -6.96 -14.53
N LYS A 71 -9.99 -6.04 -15.36
CA LYS A 71 -9.15 -5.12 -16.14
C LYS A 71 -8.34 -4.21 -15.22
N TRP A 72 -7.20 -3.77 -15.72
CA TRP A 72 -6.42 -2.70 -15.10
C TRP A 72 -7.20 -1.38 -15.14
N VAL A 73 -7.21 -0.68 -14.01
CA VAL A 73 -7.84 0.63 -13.85
C VAL A 73 -6.80 1.63 -13.38
N PRO A 74 -6.69 2.81 -14.03
CA PRO A 74 -5.72 3.81 -13.65
C PRO A 74 -6.02 4.43 -12.28
N VAL A 75 -4.98 4.60 -11.48
CA VAL A 75 -5.04 5.29 -10.20
C VAL A 75 -4.96 6.80 -10.44
N ALA A 76 -6.07 7.49 -10.21
CA ALA A 76 -6.13 8.94 -10.35
C ALA A 76 -5.31 9.63 -9.25
N ARG A 77 -4.41 10.54 -9.64
CA ARG A 77 -3.74 11.43 -8.68
C ARG A 77 -4.73 12.47 -8.19
N ARG A 78 -4.99 12.49 -6.89
CA ARG A 78 -5.87 13.48 -6.26
C ARG A 78 -5.11 14.25 -5.18
N PRO A 79 -5.34 15.56 -5.05
CA PRO A 79 -4.82 16.31 -3.92
C PRO A 79 -5.48 15.79 -2.64
N TRP A 80 -4.68 15.50 -1.61
CA TRP A 80 -5.20 14.98 -0.36
C TRP A 80 -6.09 15.99 0.36
N ASN A 81 -7.36 15.64 0.55
CA ASN A 81 -8.24 16.27 1.52
C ASN A 81 -7.84 15.90 2.96
N LEU A 82 -8.41 16.56 3.96
CA LEU A 82 -8.02 16.36 5.37
C LEU A 82 -8.17 14.89 5.83
N MET A 83 -9.23 14.20 5.38
CA MET A 83 -9.52 12.81 5.72
C MET A 83 -8.56 11.84 5.01
N GLU A 84 -8.22 12.10 3.75
CA GLU A 84 -7.20 11.39 2.98
C GLU A 84 -5.80 11.47 3.61
N ARG A 85 -5.47 12.61 4.23
CA ARG A 85 -4.22 12.76 5.01
C ARG A 85 -4.20 11.95 6.28
N VAL A 86 -5.37 11.65 6.84
CA VAL A 86 -5.49 10.82 8.03
C VAL A 86 -5.43 9.34 7.66
N CYS A 87 -5.98 8.95 6.51
CA CYS A 87 -6.04 7.55 6.08
C CYS A 87 -4.90 7.09 5.17
N SER A 88 -3.79 7.82 5.09
CA SER A 88 -2.66 7.48 4.22
C SER A 88 -1.41 7.04 4.98
N ILE A 89 -0.62 6.19 4.30
CA ILE A 89 0.75 5.88 4.71
C ILE A 89 1.61 7.11 4.40
N ASN A 90 2.36 7.59 5.38
CA ASN A 90 3.40 8.59 5.16
C ASN A 90 4.63 7.90 4.57
N PRO A 91 5.02 8.16 3.31
CA PRO A 91 6.18 7.53 2.72
C PRO A 91 7.46 7.96 3.46
N PRO A 92 8.46 7.06 3.60
CA PRO A 92 9.77 7.44 4.11
C PRO A 92 10.37 8.58 3.27
N PRO A 93 10.99 9.60 3.91
CA PRO A 93 11.59 10.72 3.20
C PRO A 93 12.94 10.37 2.54
N PHE A 94 13.46 9.17 2.78
CA PHE A 94 14.75 8.69 2.30
C PHE A 94 14.61 7.34 1.62
N PHE A 95 15.66 6.94 0.89
CA PHE A 95 15.76 5.63 0.28
C PHE A 95 15.76 4.54 1.38
N VAL A 96 15.00 3.47 1.15
CA VAL A 96 14.80 2.38 2.12
C VAL A 96 15.73 1.22 1.79
N GLU A 97 16.74 0.97 2.62
CA GLU A 97 17.79 -0.04 2.34
C GLU A 97 17.68 -1.32 3.17
N ASN A 98 16.96 -1.28 4.29
CA ASN A 98 16.96 -2.33 5.31
C ASN A 98 15.66 -3.14 5.38
N ILE A 99 15.00 -3.35 4.23
CA ILE A 99 13.77 -4.14 4.15
C ILE A 99 14.03 -5.56 4.67
N GLY A 100 13.23 -6.00 5.63
CA GLY A 100 13.35 -7.36 6.18
C GLY A 100 14.45 -7.54 7.23
N LYS A 101 15.22 -6.49 7.57
CA LYS A 101 16.22 -6.55 8.64
C LYS A 101 15.60 -6.14 9.97
N THR A 102 15.46 -7.09 10.88
CA THR A 102 14.84 -6.91 12.21
C THR A 102 15.48 -5.80 13.04
N ASP A 103 16.80 -5.61 12.94
CA ASP A 103 17.54 -4.57 13.68
C ASP A 103 17.10 -3.14 13.31
N PHE A 104 16.46 -2.99 12.15
CA PHE A 104 15.94 -1.72 11.63
C PHE A 104 14.40 -1.65 11.68
N MET A 105 13.76 -2.63 12.34
CA MET A 105 12.33 -2.64 12.57
C MET A 105 12.00 -2.09 13.95
N ARG A 106 10.84 -1.45 14.07
CA ARG A 106 10.26 -1.05 15.34
C ARG A 106 8.92 -1.74 15.50
N GLU A 107 8.76 -2.50 16.57
CA GLU A 107 7.46 -3.05 16.95
C GLU A 107 6.52 -1.92 17.38
N ILE A 108 5.27 -1.97 16.90
CA ILE A 108 4.23 -1.01 17.24
C ILE A 108 3.12 -1.79 17.91
N ASP A 109 2.76 -1.40 19.13
CA ASP A 109 1.60 -1.93 19.84
C ASP A 109 0.33 -1.23 19.33
N ILE A 110 -0.45 -1.99 18.55
CA ILE A 110 -1.68 -1.52 17.90
C ILE A 110 -2.85 -1.45 18.90
N ASP A 111 -2.78 -2.17 20.03
CA ASP A 111 -3.83 -2.23 21.05
C ASP A 111 -3.72 -1.10 22.09
N SER A 112 -2.62 -0.34 22.07
CA SER A 112 -2.42 0.82 22.94
C SER A 112 -3.25 2.02 22.46
N THR A 113 -4.54 1.99 22.79
CA THR A 113 -5.50 3.08 22.59
C THR A 113 -5.08 4.43 23.22
N GLU A 114 -3.95 4.50 23.93
CA GLU A 114 -3.52 5.70 24.68
C GLU A 114 -2.21 6.37 24.24
N THR A 115 -1.45 5.84 23.27
CA THR A 115 -0.14 6.43 22.95
C THR A 115 0.01 6.76 21.46
N PHE A 116 -0.44 7.96 21.10
CA PHE A 116 0.11 8.71 19.96
C PHE A 116 1.60 9.01 20.25
N ASP A 117 2.48 8.04 20.04
CA ASP A 117 3.91 8.31 19.99
C ASP A 117 4.18 9.15 18.73
N LYS A 118 4.62 10.40 18.96
CA LYS A 118 4.96 11.38 17.92
C LYS A 118 6.10 10.90 17.00
N ASN A 119 6.76 9.79 17.35
CA ASN A 119 7.87 9.18 16.61
C ASN A 119 7.51 7.81 15.97
N ALA A 120 6.26 7.39 15.96
CA ALA A 120 5.85 6.15 15.32
C ALA A 120 5.83 6.32 13.79
N TRP A 121 6.83 5.77 13.11
CA TRP A 121 6.79 5.57 11.65
C TRP A 121 5.77 4.48 11.35
N LEU A 122 4.68 4.90 10.70
CA LEU A 122 3.51 4.09 10.37
C LEU A 122 3.90 2.85 9.55
N ALA A 123 3.32 1.71 9.95
CA ALA A 123 3.78 0.34 9.73
C ALA A 123 4.11 -0.10 8.28
N LEU A 124 5.07 -1.01 8.20
CA LEU A 124 5.21 -2.02 7.14
C LEU A 124 4.57 -3.31 7.66
N ILE A 125 3.35 -3.63 7.21
CA ILE A 125 2.73 -4.93 7.48
C ILE A 125 3.32 -5.95 6.49
N LYS A 126 3.87 -7.04 7.01
CA LYS A 126 4.17 -8.27 6.25
C LYS A 126 3.64 -9.48 7.04
N PHE A 127 2.99 -10.39 6.32
CA PHE A 127 2.83 -11.80 6.70
C PHE A 127 3.77 -12.64 5.84
#